data_AF-A0A832SZA3-F1
#
_entry.id   AF-A0A832SZA3-F1
#
_cell.length_a   1.000
_cell.length_b   1.000
_cell.length_c   1.000
_cell.angle_alpha   90.00
_cell.angle_beta   90.00
_cell.angle_gamma   90.00
#
_symmetry.space_group_name_H-M   'P 1'
#
loop_
_entity.id
_entity.type
_entity.pdbx_description
1 polymer ?
#
loop_
_entity_poly.entity_id
_entity_poly.type
_entity_poly.pdbx_seq_one_letter_code
_entity_poly.pdbx_strand_id
1 'polypeptide(L)'
;MIFKYIEIYISLTLILASFASAILQGPYVDYDYISPPPAEYISVTIDRAYRLLTTNSSDYAVEAYAWVFNGGYFNFGIFTRDGGGWTACNWSGDIYKNPSSTIEFKGVCTPSKEHRDLGLPMFYKPSANVDYTWVQSVDLYGVGSVCTAILRQPSLDRVEIEEVGRAYRFRVYVKAPASDSTITLEVSQGGKRVYSVLKTVSTKLSSACVVLRVDFGPVEPKRCGRYDVEVVVSSGNYTGRWSGSVEAKVPCTTTGTITATATVTPTTTTPPLVRIVVSGDYATWRIKSSVDEISGSGVGNWNVRLGGTTDVLYAEIVKNPYGYVCTINPASLQVTAGGVYEFRITCARIQPVTVTVKDPFGVWWKVAWSGSASGERVGSGSGAWEVQPGENSPLYISAQVVNPLKYTDCIISPSSAVVFPGQNIEFSVNCASPYVNVVVIDSLGVMWRVKSGKTSTEGRGSATLQIELAGRTDVLTAEVVQNPPGYMCEISPRSVEVSAKGSVTFTITCKALKRYL
;
A
#
# COMPACT_ATOMS: atom_id res chain seq x y z
N MET A 1 53.67 -17.75 48.63
CA MET A 1 52.43 -17.97 47.87
C MET A 1 51.70 -16.63 47.82
N ILE A 2 52.13 -15.69 46.98
CA ILE A 2 51.75 -15.49 45.57
C ILE A 2 50.23 -15.31 45.41
N PHE A 3 49.81 -14.06 45.59
CA PHE A 3 48.68 -13.47 44.89
C PHE A 3 49.00 -13.45 43.39
N LYS A 4 48.11 -13.97 42.54
CA LYS A 4 48.16 -13.76 41.09
C LYS A 4 46.84 -13.17 40.62
N TYR A 5 46.92 -11.88 40.30
CA TYR A 5 46.06 -11.18 39.36
C TYR A 5 45.93 -11.99 38.07
N ILE A 6 44.71 -12.10 37.54
CA ILE A 6 44.47 -12.40 36.14
C ILE A 6 43.94 -11.11 35.53
N GLU A 7 44.82 -10.39 34.84
CA GLU A 7 44.47 -9.33 33.90
C GLU A 7 43.80 -9.98 32.68
N ILE A 8 42.55 -9.59 32.41
CA ILE A 8 41.92 -9.86 31.11
C ILE A 8 42.24 -8.67 30.22
N TYR A 9 43.19 -8.85 29.31
CA TYR A 9 43.47 -7.95 28.20
C TYR A 9 42.24 -7.91 27.26
N ILE A 10 41.37 -6.92 27.42
CA ILE A 10 40.44 -6.52 26.37
C ILE A 10 41.23 -5.62 25.43
N SER A 11 41.63 -6.16 24.28
CA SER A 11 42.22 -5.40 23.20
C SER A 11 41.19 -4.39 22.69
N LEU A 12 41.31 -3.16 23.19
CA LEU A 12 40.56 -2.00 22.75
C LEU A 12 41.05 -1.62 21.35
N THR A 13 40.56 -2.32 20.34
CA THR A 13 40.68 -1.87 18.95
C THR A 13 39.75 -0.67 18.81
N LEU A 14 40.31 0.51 19.03
CA LEU A 14 39.69 1.79 18.73
C LEU A 14 39.45 1.83 17.21
N ILE A 15 38.31 1.30 16.77
CA ILE A 15 37.75 1.68 15.47
C ILE A 15 37.24 3.10 15.70
N LEU A 16 38.16 4.06 15.55
CA LEU A 16 37.83 5.40 15.11
C LEU A 16 37.24 5.25 13.71
N ALA A 17 36.00 4.78 13.64
CA ALA A 17 35.12 5.17 12.55
C ALA A 17 34.96 6.67 12.76
N SER A 18 35.84 7.41 12.09
CA SER A 18 35.55 8.77 11.70
C SER A 18 34.21 8.69 10.98
N PHE A 19 33.12 8.91 11.71
CA PHE A 19 31.95 9.54 11.13
C PHE A 19 32.48 10.88 10.66
N ALA A 20 33.03 10.91 9.44
CA ALA A 20 32.94 12.12 8.65
C ALA A 20 31.45 12.45 8.71
N SER A 21 31.11 13.45 9.52
CA SER A 21 29.83 14.11 9.41
C SER A 21 29.70 14.39 7.93
N ALA A 22 28.81 13.67 7.24
CA ALA A 22 28.50 13.99 5.88
C ALA A 22 28.09 15.45 5.95
N ILE A 23 28.95 16.34 5.44
CA ILE A 23 28.60 17.75 5.29
C ILE A 23 27.31 17.68 4.50
N LEU A 24 26.21 18.11 5.13
CA LEU A 24 24.88 18.05 4.55
C LEU A 24 24.93 18.97 3.32
N GLN A 25 25.26 18.39 2.17
CA GLN A 25 25.56 19.14 0.98
C GLN A 25 24.22 19.71 0.52
N GLY A 26 24.09 21.04 0.58
CA GLY A 26 22.88 21.71 0.14
C GLY A 26 22.56 21.38 -1.31
N PRO A 27 21.29 21.47 -1.73
CA PRO A 27 20.93 21.24 -3.11
C PRO A 27 21.69 22.14 -4.09
N TYR A 28 21.94 21.64 -5.29
CA TYR A 28 22.50 22.42 -6.38
C TYR A 28 21.40 23.12 -7.16
N VAL A 29 21.56 24.41 -7.44
CA VAL A 29 20.63 25.21 -8.24
C VAL A 29 21.41 26.14 -9.17
N ASP A 30 21.09 26.09 -10.46
CA ASP A 30 21.46 27.12 -11.42
C ASP A 30 20.30 28.13 -11.53
N TYR A 31 20.46 29.26 -10.84
CA TYR A 31 19.44 30.30 -10.75
C TYR A 31 19.14 31.01 -12.07
N ASP A 32 19.96 30.83 -13.11
CA ASP A 32 19.69 31.36 -14.45
C ASP A 32 18.67 30.51 -15.22
N TYR A 33 18.43 29.28 -14.77
CA TYR A 33 17.58 28.29 -15.42
C TYR A 33 16.34 27.96 -14.59
N ILE A 34 16.47 27.96 -13.27
CA ILE A 34 15.42 27.49 -12.36
C ILE A 34 15.22 28.47 -11.20
N SER A 35 13.97 28.66 -10.79
CA SER A 35 13.62 29.16 -9.46
C SER A 35 13.29 27.95 -8.57
N PRO A 36 14.05 27.70 -7.49
CA PRO A 36 13.77 26.59 -6.58
C PRO A 36 12.51 26.88 -5.74
N PRO A 37 11.92 25.87 -5.08
CA PRO A 37 10.89 26.11 -4.06
C PRO A 37 11.46 26.94 -2.89
N PRO A 38 10.61 27.45 -1.99
CA PRO A 38 11.09 28.18 -0.82
C PRO A 38 12.07 27.38 0.06
N ALA A 39 11.86 26.08 0.18
CA ALA A 39 12.75 25.15 0.86
C ALA A 39 12.60 23.73 0.28
N GLU A 40 13.62 22.89 0.52
CA GLU A 40 13.62 21.46 0.23
C GLU A 40 13.90 20.63 1.47
N TYR A 41 13.09 19.59 1.74
CA TYR A 41 13.55 18.55 2.68
C TYR A 41 14.85 17.94 2.17
N ILE A 42 15.78 17.66 3.08
CA ILE A 42 17.07 17.03 2.76
C ILE A 42 17.31 15.77 3.61
N SER A 43 16.70 15.71 4.80
CA SER A 43 16.71 14.51 5.64
C SER A 43 15.42 14.40 6.45
N VAL A 44 14.88 13.19 6.56
CA VAL A 44 13.70 12.87 7.38
C VAL A 44 13.93 11.54 8.09
N THR A 45 13.78 11.51 9.40
CA THR A 45 13.83 10.32 10.24
C THR A 45 12.46 10.12 10.90
N ILE A 46 11.91 8.91 10.79
CA ILE A 46 10.60 8.53 11.35
C ILE A 46 10.72 7.24 12.14
N ASP A 47 10.61 7.33 13.46
CA ASP A 47 10.73 6.19 14.38
C ASP A 47 9.46 5.99 15.23
N ARG A 48 9.32 4.82 15.87
CA ARG A 48 8.36 4.63 16.96
C ARG A 48 8.92 5.28 18.22
N ALA A 49 8.14 6.15 18.85
CA ALA A 49 8.58 6.79 20.09
C ALA A 49 8.55 5.76 21.23
N TYR A 50 9.70 5.54 21.87
CA TYR A 50 9.80 4.65 23.03
C TYR A 50 9.56 5.46 24.30
N ARG A 51 8.34 5.45 24.85
CA ARG A 51 8.06 5.98 26.19
C ARG A 51 8.23 4.88 27.23
N LEU A 52 9.18 5.06 28.14
CA LEU A 52 9.48 4.14 29.26
C LEU A 52 8.33 3.90 30.26
N LEU A 53 7.17 4.58 30.12
CA LEU A 53 6.12 4.61 31.15
C LEU A 53 4.68 4.44 30.63
N THR A 54 4.46 4.14 29.34
CA THR A 54 3.11 3.84 28.81
C THR A 54 3.16 2.70 27.80
N THR A 55 2.36 1.66 27.99
CA THR A 55 2.31 0.40 27.22
C THR A 55 1.70 0.52 25.82
N ASN A 56 1.50 1.72 25.28
CA ASN A 56 0.84 1.91 23.98
C ASN A 56 1.89 2.16 22.89
N SER A 57 2.10 1.16 22.04
CA SER A 57 3.17 1.07 21.02
C SER A 57 2.91 1.83 19.72
N SER A 58 2.12 2.91 19.74
CA SER A 58 1.61 3.62 18.55
C SER A 58 2.16 5.03 18.36
N ASP A 59 3.03 5.51 19.24
CA ASP A 59 3.63 6.84 19.12
C ASP A 59 4.70 6.89 18.02
N TYR A 60 4.77 8.01 17.29
CA TYR A 60 5.78 8.28 16.27
C TYR A 60 6.63 9.48 16.65
N ALA A 61 7.95 9.35 16.50
CA ALA A 61 8.90 10.44 16.63
C ALA A 61 9.45 10.80 15.25
N VAL A 62 9.46 12.09 14.94
CA VAL A 62 9.93 12.62 13.66
C VAL A 62 11.02 13.63 13.90
N GLU A 63 12.08 13.52 13.12
CA GLU A 63 13.14 14.52 13.00
C GLU A 63 13.32 14.83 11.52
N ALA A 64 13.19 16.08 11.12
CA ALA A 64 13.30 16.49 9.72
C ALA A 64 14.19 17.71 9.57
N TYR A 65 14.97 17.72 8.49
CA TYR A 65 15.83 18.82 8.08
C TYR A 65 15.42 19.32 6.71
N ALA A 66 15.36 20.65 6.55
CA ALA A 66 15.08 21.29 5.28
C ALA A 66 16.11 22.38 4.97
N TRP A 67 16.51 22.48 3.70
CA TRP A 67 17.34 23.55 3.16
C TRP A 67 16.48 24.72 2.67
N VAL A 68 16.79 25.94 3.08
CA VAL A 68 16.02 27.14 2.76
C VAL A 68 16.64 27.88 1.59
N PHE A 69 15.89 28.09 0.52
CA PHE A 69 16.30 28.94 -0.61
C PHE A 69 15.77 30.36 -0.46
N ASN A 70 14.51 30.50 -0.02
CA ASN A 70 13.86 31.80 0.16
C ASN A 70 13.55 32.03 1.64
N GLY A 71 13.90 33.21 2.14
CA GLY A 71 13.62 33.59 3.52
C GLY A 71 12.13 33.77 3.76
N GLY A 72 11.67 33.41 4.95
CA GLY A 72 10.26 33.50 5.33
C GLY A 72 9.94 32.64 6.54
N TYR A 73 8.65 32.42 6.76
CA TYR A 73 8.15 31.59 7.86
C TYR A 73 7.75 30.22 7.33
N PHE A 74 8.17 29.19 8.05
CA PHE A 74 7.92 27.80 7.74
C PHE A 74 7.13 27.16 8.87
N ASN A 75 6.25 26.24 8.51
CA ASN A 75 5.51 25.44 9.46
C ASN A 75 5.49 23.98 8.99
N PHE A 76 5.78 23.08 9.92
CA PHE A 76 5.89 21.64 9.68
C PHE A 76 4.81 20.94 10.47
N GLY A 77 4.11 20.02 9.81
CA GLY A 77 3.09 19.20 10.45
C GLY A 77 3.51 17.74 10.55
N ILE A 78 2.96 17.05 11.54
CA ILE A 78 2.84 15.59 11.51
C ILE A 78 1.36 15.29 11.37
N PHE A 79 0.98 14.66 10.26
CA PHE A 79 -0.39 14.33 9.94
C PHE A 79 -0.58 12.82 9.90
N THR A 80 -1.76 12.36 10.32
CA THR A 80 -2.16 10.96 10.23
C THR A 80 -3.44 10.82 9.42
N ARG A 81 -3.65 9.66 8.80
CA ARG A 81 -4.85 9.35 8.03
C ARG A 81 -5.37 7.96 8.33
N ASP A 82 -6.68 7.83 8.51
CA ASP A 82 -7.40 6.56 8.65
C ASP A 82 -8.66 6.55 7.78
N GLY A 83 -8.59 5.89 6.62
CA GLY A 83 -9.74 5.69 5.70
C GLY A 83 -10.43 6.94 5.12
N GLY A 84 -10.11 8.15 5.62
CA GLY A 84 -10.71 9.43 5.27
C GLY A 84 -9.67 10.54 5.06
N GLY A 85 -9.97 11.77 5.51
CA GLY A 85 -9.10 12.94 5.36
C GLY A 85 -7.90 12.97 6.31
N TRP A 86 -6.89 13.78 5.97
CA TRP A 86 -5.70 13.99 6.80
C TRP A 86 -6.04 14.80 8.06
N THR A 87 -5.56 14.36 9.21
CA THR A 87 -5.72 15.06 10.49
C THR A 87 -4.36 15.42 11.06
N ALA A 88 -4.18 16.67 11.48
CA ALA A 88 -2.93 17.11 12.09
C ALA A 88 -2.82 16.56 13.52
N CYS A 89 -1.66 15.99 13.83
CA CYS A 89 -1.32 15.41 15.12
C CYS A 89 -0.34 16.31 15.90
N ASN A 90 0.59 16.95 15.19
CA ASN A 90 1.57 17.87 15.76
C ASN A 90 1.89 18.98 14.74
N TRP A 91 2.31 20.15 15.24
CA TRP A 91 2.74 21.30 14.45
C TRP A 91 3.97 21.96 15.07
N SER A 92 4.90 22.43 14.24
CA SER A 92 6.16 23.06 14.68
C SER A 92 6.03 24.48 15.23
N GLY A 93 4.88 25.13 15.10
CA GLY A 93 4.80 26.59 15.20
C GLY A 93 5.54 27.30 14.05
N ASP A 94 5.47 28.64 14.04
CA ASP A 94 6.08 29.47 12.99
C ASP A 94 7.61 29.55 13.18
N ILE A 95 8.36 29.03 12.20
CA ILE A 95 9.83 29.07 12.20
C ILE A 95 10.30 30.05 11.13
N TYR A 96 10.84 31.20 11.53
CA TYR A 96 11.45 32.14 10.59
C TYR A 96 12.88 31.71 10.23
N LYS A 97 13.23 31.77 8.95
CA LYS A 97 14.59 31.53 8.47
C LYS A 97 15.00 32.46 7.34
N ASN A 98 16.30 32.72 7.28
CA ASN A 98 16.94 33.42 6.19
C ASN A 98 17.29 32.44 5.04
N PRO A 99 17.46 32.92 3.80
CA PRO A 99 18.00 32.13 2.69
C PRO A 99 19.33 31.44 3.05
N SER A 100 19.61 30.31 2.40
CA SER A 100 20.84 29.51 2.58
C SER A 100 21.06 29.03 4.03
N SER A 101 19.99 28.74 4.74
CA SER A 101 20.03 28.17 6.09
C SER A 101 19.32 26.82 6.14
N THR A 102 19.47 26.12 7.27
CA THR A 102 18.77 24.87 7.54
C THR A 102 17.71 25.05 8.62
N ILE A 103 16.59 24.35 8.44
CA ILE A 103 15.55 24.16 9.44
C ILE A 103 15.71 22.78 10.05
N GLU A 104 15.53 22.69 11.36
CA GLU A 104 15.35 21.44 12.08
C GLU A 104 13.94 21.44 12.65
N PHE A 105 13.21 20.34 12.43
CA PHE A 105 11.91 20.09 13.02
C PHE A 105 11.96 18.77 13.80
N LYS A 106 11.52 18.81 15.05
CA LYS A 106 11.34 17.63 15.91
C LYS A 106 9.92 17.61 16.44
N GLY A 107 9.24 16.49 16.27
CA GLY A 107 7.87 16.34 16.72
C GLY A 107 7.56 14.91 17.14
N VAL A 108 6.59 14.78 18.04
CA VAL A 108 6.04 13.48 18.44
C VAL A 108 4.55 13.49 18.16
N CYS A 109 4.05 12.41 17.60
CA CYS A 109 2.64 12.19 17.37
C CYS A 109 2.16 10.97 18.17
N THR A 110 1.11 11.17 18.96
CA THR A 110 0.36 10.11 19.64
C THR A 110 -1.00 9.99 18.96
N PRO A 111 -1.15 9.09 17.97
CA PRO A 111 -2.39 8.97 17.24
C PRO A 111 -3.50 8.42 18.16
N SER A 112 -4.70 9.00 18.10
CA SER A 112 -5.84 8.63 18.97
C SER A 112 -6.56 7.32 18.57
N LYS A 113 -6.19 6.72 17.44
CA LYS A 113 -6.77 5.52 16.81
C LYS A 113 -5.69 4.72 16.06
N GLU A 114 -6.02 3.55 15.53
CA GLU A 114 -5.18 2.92 14.50
C GLU A 114 -5.19 3.78 13.25
N HIS A 115 -4.02 4.19 12.75
CA HIS A 115 -3.91 5.00 11.53
C HIS A 115 -3.14 4.24 10.48
N ARG A 116 -3.54 4.42 9.22
CA ARG A 116 -2.92 3.72 8.10
C ARG A 116 -1.78 4.51 7.48
N ASP A 117 -1.81 5.84 7.52
CA ASP A 117 -0.80 6.67 6.87
C ASP A 117 -0.28 7.78 7.79
N LEU A 118 0.94 8.23 7.50
CA LEU A 118 1.66 9.32 8.16
C LEU A 118 2.16 10.30 7.08
N GLY A 119 2.03 11.60 7.30
CA GLY A 119 2.46 12.63 6.37
C GLY A 119 3.17 13.78 7.06
N LEU A 120 4.20 14.32 6.42
CA LEU A 120 5.05 15.37 6.96
C LEU A 120 5.06 16.62 6.05
N PRO A 121 3.93 17.34 5.96
CA PRO A 121 3.84 18.49 5.09
C PRO A 121 4.66 19.67 5.61
N MET A 122 5.28 20.39 4.67
CA MET A 122 5.91 21.67 4.90
C MET A 122 5.09 22.79 4.25
N PHE A 123 4.82 23.83 5.02
CA PHE A 123 4.13 25.04 4.60
C PHE A 123 5.05 26.25 4.67
N TYR A 124 4.82 27.23 3.80
CA TYR A 124 5.61 28.45 3.71
C TYR A 124 4.72 29.68 3.57
N LYS A 125 5.12 30.78 4.22
CA LYS A 125 4.65 32.14 3.91
C LYS A 125 5.84 33.10 3.84
N PRO A 126 5.86 34.03 2.86
CA PRO A 126 6.99 34.94 2.68
C PRO A 126 7.07 36.03 3.76
N SER A 127 5.95 36.34 4.43
CA SER A 127 5.89 37.33 5.51
C SER A 127 4.76 37.00 6.48
N ALA A 128 4.71 37.68 7.62
CA ALA A 128 3.75 37.39 8.68
C ALA A 128 2.27 37.59 8.27
N ASN A 129 2.01 38.44 7.27
CA ASN A 129 0.67 38.85 6.85
C ASN A 129 0.15 38.10 5.61
N VAL A 130 0.82 37.03 5.20
CA VAL A 130 0.45 36.21 4.04
C VAL A 130 0.07 34.81 4.50
N ASP A 131 -0.94 34.22 3.86
CA ASP A 131 -1.38 32.87 4.18
C ASP A 131 -0.33 31.81 3.84
N TYR A 132 -0.37 30.72 4.59
CA TYR A 132 0.49 29.57 4.35
C TYR A 132 0.13 28.87 3.04
N THR A 133 1.14 28.62 2.21
CA THR A 133 1.03 27.76 1.04
C THR A 133 1.72 26.44 1.30
N TRP A 134 1.07 25.35 0.93
CA TRP A 134 1.69 24.02 0.99
C TRP A 134 2.81 23.90 -0.05
N VAL A 135 3.99 23.50 0.39
CA VAL A 135 5.17 23.36 -0.47
C VAL A 135 5.31 21.92 -0.93
N GLN A 136 5.49 20.99 0.02
CA GLN A 136 5.81 19.59 -0.26
C GLN A 136 5.55 18.71 0.97
N SER A 137 5.69 17.40 0.83
CA SER A 137 5.61 16.45 1.95
C SER A 137 6.52 15.23 1.77
N VAL A 138 6.78 14.55 2.89
CA VAL A 138 7.26 13.17 2.91
C VAL A 138 6.20 12.33 3.64
N ASP A 139 5.66 11.32 2.96
CA ASP A 139 4.54 10.53 3.47
C ASP A 139 4.87 9.04 3.48
N LEU A 140 4.34 8.32 4.46
CA LEU A 140 4.30 6.87 4.54
C LEU A 140 2.85 6.41 4.50
N TYR A 141 2.51 5.62 3.49
CA TYR A 141 1.19 5.00 3.36
C TYR A 141 1.27 3.55 3.83
N GLY A 142 0.23 3.06 4.52
CA GLY A 142 0.12 1.66 4.96
C GLY A 142 0.90 1.27 6.23
N VAL A 143 1.38 2.24 7.02
CA VAL A 143 2.12 2.05 8.28
C VAL A 143 1.38 1.15 9.29
N GLY A 144 0.05 1.26 9.37
CA GLY A 144 -0.80 0.46 10.25
C GLY A 144 -1.25 -0.88 9.66
N SER A 145 -0.82 -1.25 8.45
CA SER A 145 -1.30 -2.45 7.78
C SER A 145 -0.55 -3.69 8.24
N VAL A 146 -1.29 -4.74 8.63
CA VAL A 146 -0.72 -6.07 8.89
C VAL A 146 -0.57 -6.80 7.56
N CYS A 147 0.65 -7.20 7.23
CA CYS A 147 0.93 -7.93 6.00
C CYS A 147 1.60 -9.27 6.28
N THR A 148 1.10 -10.32 5.64
CA THR A 148 1.69 -11.66 5.67
C THR A 148 3.11 -11.60 5.11
N ALA A 149 4.03 -12.31 5.77
CA ALA A 149 5.47 -12.27 5.57
C ALA A 149 5.92 -12.82 4.20
N ILE A 150 5.54 -12.13 3.12
CA ILE A 150 6.19 -12.27 1.81
C ILE A 150 7.19 -11.13 1.72
N LEU A 151 8.47 -11.46 1.66
CA LEU A 151 9.56 -10.52 1.38
C LEU A 151 9.32 -9.86 0.02
N ARG A 152 8.63 -8.72 0.01
CA ARG A 152 8.65 -7.81 -1.14
C ARG A 152 9.91 -6.96 -1.03
N GLN A 153 10.76 -7.02 -2.05
CA GLN A 153 11.92 -6.16 -2.13
C GLN A 153 11.49 -4.72 -2.43
N PRO A 154 12.26 -3.71 -1.98
CA PRO A 154 11.99 -2.33 -2.33
C PRO A 154 11.96 -2.14 -3.85
N SER A 155 11.09 -1.26 -4.33
CA SER A 155 11.02 -0.92 -5.76
C SER A 155 10.51 0.51 -5.97
N LEU A 156 11.05 1.19 -6.97
CA LEU A 156 10.49 2.44 -7.49
C LEU A 156 9.17 2.11 -8.18
N ASP A 157 8.06 2.60 -7.64
CA ASP A 157 6.72 2.33 -8.16
C ASP A 157 6.40 3.24 -9.34
N ARG A 158 6.47 4.56 -9.10
CA ARG A 158 6.21 5.59 -10.11
C ARG A 158 6.75 6.95 -9.68
N VAL A 159 6.87 7.84 -10.65
CA VAL A 159 7.11 9.27 -10.46
C VAL A 159 5.94 10.01 -11.09
N GLU A 160 5.24 10.82 -10.30
CA GLU A 160 4.17 11.71 -10.78
C GLU A 160 4.73 13.13 -10.93
N ILE A 161 4.40 13.80 -12.02
CA ILE A 161 4.71 15.22 -12.22
C ILE A 161 3.40 15.99 -12.10
N GLU A 162 3.35 16.88 -11.11
CA GLU A 162 2.23 17.78 -10.88
C GLU A 162 2.60 19.20 -11.32
N GLU A 163 1.72 19.83 -12.09
CA GLU A 163 1.86 21.23 -12.46
C GLU A 163 1.27 22.14 -11.37
N VAL A 164 2.07 23.09 -10.89
CA VAL A 164 1.67 24.08 -9.88
C VAL A 164 1.88 25.47 -10.48
N GLY A 165 0.89 25.93 -11.24
CA GLY A 165 1.03 27.13 -12.06
C GLY A 165 2.09 26.96 -13.15
N ARG A 166 3.21 27.68 -13.01
CA ARG A 166 4.39 27.60 -13.90
C ARG A 166 5.49 26.66 -13.37
N ALA A 167 5.34 26.17 -12.15
CA ALA A 167 6.28 25.26 -11.50
C ALA A 167 5.83 23.80 -11.61
N TYR A 168 6.75 22.88 -11.33
CA TYR A 168 6.53 21.45 -11.33
C TYR A 168 6.89 20.84 -9.99
N ARG A 169 5.99 20.02 -9.43
CA ARG A 169 6.26 19.19 -8.24
C ARG A 169 6.41 17.74 -8.68
N PHE A 170 7.48 17.08 -8.21
CA PHE A 170 7.77 15.69 -8.55
C PHE A 170 7.48 14.82 -7.34
N ARG A 171 6.57 13.85 -7.47
CA ARG A 171 6.19 12.94 -6.37
C ARG A 171 6.72 11.55 -6.67
N VAL A 172 7.69 11.11 -5.89
CA VAL A 172 8.37 9.82 -6.08
C VAL A 172 7.79 8.81 -5.11
N TYR A 173 7.28 7.67 -5.63
CA TYR A 173 6.69 6.60 -4.82
C TYR A 173 7.61 5.37 -4.79
N VAL A 174 7.97 4.92 -3.59
CA VAL A 174 8.79 3.73 -3.35
C VAL A 174 7.94 2.71 -2.59
N LYS A 175 7.71 1.55 -3.20
CA LYS A 175 7.02 0.41 -2.57
C LYS A 175 7.99 -0.37 -1.71
N ALA A 176 7.50 -0.85 -0.57
CA ALA A 176 8.27 -1.66 0.39
C ALA A 176 9.66 -1.06 0.70
N PRO A 177 9.75 0.23 1.06
CA PRO A 177 11.04 0.89 1.26
C PRO A 177 11.82 0.18 2.37
N ALA A 178 13.14 0.04 2.20
CA ALA A 178 14.03 -0.35 3.28
C ALA A 178 14.06 0.73 4.39
N SER A 179 14.69 0.41 5.52
CA SER A 179 14.79 1.34 6.64
C SER A 179 15.53 2.63 6.27
N ASP A 180 16.46 2.57 5.33
CA ASP A 180 17.16 3.76 4.82
C ASP A 180 16.97 3.84 3.32
N SER A 181 16.51 5.01 2.87
CA SER A 181 16.29 5.32 1.47
C SER A 181 16.93 6.66 1.11
N THR A 182 17.57 6.72 -0.05
CA THR A 182 18.04 7.97 -0.67
C THR A 182 17.31 8.18 -1.99
N ILE A 183 16.81 9.39 -2.20
CA ILE A 183 16.09 9.77 -3.42
C ILE A 183 16.77 11.02 -3.96
N THR A 184 17.29 10.94 -5.18
CA THR A 184 17.91 12.07 -5.87
C THR A 184 17.03 12.48 -7.03
N LEU A 185 16.69 13.75 -7.11
CA LEU A 185 16.11 14.39 -8.29
C LEU A 185 17.21 15.20 -8.97
N GLU A 186 17.41 15.00 -10.26
CA GLU A 186 18.24 15.84 -11.11
C GLU A 186 17.41 16.40 -12.26
N VAL A 187 17.56 17.69 -12.53
CA VAL A 187 16.95 18.37 -13.69
C VAL A 187 18.08 18.95 -14.52
N SER A 188 18.01 18.73 -15.83
CA SER A 188 18.97 19.24 -16.81
C SER A 188 18.27 19.93 -17.97
N GLN A 189 18.93 20.90 -18.59
CA GLN A 189 18.48 21.51 -19.84
C GLN A 189 19.65 21.48 -20.84
N GLY A 190 19.43 20.88 -22.01
CA GLY A 190 20.46 20.74 -23.04
C GLY A 190 21.70 19.97 -22.55
N GLY A 191 21.51 18.96 -21.68
CA GLY A 191 22.59 18.18 -21.08
C GLY A 191 23.34 18.87 -19.92
N LYS A 192 23.04 20.14 -19.61
CA LYS A 192 23.58 20.83 -18.44
C LYS A 192 22.68 20.58 -17.24
N ARG A 193 23.22 20.04 -16.15
CA ARG A 193 22.54 19.97 -14.86
C ARG A 193 22.23 21.37 -14.34
N VAL A 194 20.97 21.63 -13.98
CA VAL A 194 20.48 22.94 -13.52
C VAL A 194 19.80 22.89 -12.15
N TYR A 195 19.39 21.71 -11.69
CA TYR A 195 18.86 21.53 -10.34
C TYR A 195 19.15 20.11 -9.86
N SER A 196 19.60 19.94 -8.62
CA SER A 196 19.81 18.61 -8.04
C SER A 196 19.60 18.64 -6.53
N VAL A 197 18.76 17.74 -6.05
CA VAL A 197 18.44 17.56 -4.63
C VAL A 197 18.58 16.09 -4.29
N LEU A 198 19.32 15.79 -3.22
CA LEU A 198 19.32 14.48 -2.58
C LEU A 198 18.54 14.57 -1.27
N LYS A 199 17.65 13.60 -1.06
CA LYS A 199 16.89 13.44 0.19
C LYS A 199 17.19 12.09 0.81
N THR A 200 17.42 12.08 2.11
CA THR A 200 17.52 10.84 2.90
C THR A 200 16.25 10.65 3.71
N VAL A 201 15.69 9.45 3.68
CA VAL A 201 14.56 9.05 4.52
C VAL A 201 14.96 7.80 5.30
N SER A 202 15.00 7.92 6.64
CA SER A 202 15.24 6.80 7.54
C SER A 202 13.97 6.48 8.32
N THR A 203 13.55 5.21 8.37
CA THR A 203 12.39 4.80 9.14
C THR A 203 12.46 3.36 9.66
N LYS A 204 11.96 3.15 10.89
CA LYS A 204 11.72 1.81 11.45
C LYS A 204 10.33 1.25 11.13
N LEU A 205 9.54 1.99 10.36
CA LEU A 205 8.18 1.62 9.98
C LEU A 205 8.13 0.87 8.64
N SER A 206 9.27 0.65 8.01
CA SER A 206 9.42 -0.11 6.77
C SER A 206 8.79 -1.50 6.83
N SER A 207 7.92 -1.81 5.86
CA SER A 207 7.33 -3.13 5.67
C SER A 207 6.96 -3.36 4.21
N ALA A 208 6.64 -4.60 3.85
CA ALA A 208 6.21 -4.98 2.49
C ALA A 208 4.95 -4.24 1.98
N CYS A 209 4.21 -3.58 2.87
CA CYS A 209 2.97 -2.86 2.56
C CYS A 209 3.08 -1.35 2.73
N VAL A 210 4.23 -0.86 3.16
CA VAL A 210 4.46 0.57 3.24
C VAL A 210 4.83 1.10 1.86
N VAL A 211 4.26 2.26 1.51
CA VAL A 211 4.68 3.05 0.35
C VAL A 211 5.20 4.38 0.86
N LEU A 212 6.45 4.70 0.53
CA LEU A 212 7.05 6.00 0.80
C LEU A 212 6.78 6.93 -0.38
N ARG A 213 6.20 8.11 -0.13
CA ARG A 213 6.12 9.22 -1.09
C ARG A 213 7.08 10.33 -0.66
N VAL A 214 7.92 10.79 -1.60
CA VAL A 214 8.82 11.93 -1.40
C VAL A 214 8.54 12.95 -2.48
N ASP A 215 8.10 14.13 -2.09
CA ASP A 215 7.84 15.24 -3.00
C ASP A 215 9.10 16.09 -3.18
N PHE A 216 9.35 16.61 -4.38
CA PHE A 216 10.36 17.64 -4.68
C PHE A 216 9.67 18.83 -5.35
N GLY A 217 10.17 20.03 -5.13
CA GLY A 217 9.61 21.26 -5.66
C GLY A 217 8.49 21.86 -4.81
N PRO A 218 7.69 22.78 -5.38
CA PRO A 218 7.60 23.10 -6.81
C PRO A 218 8.85 23.81 -7.36
N VAL A 219 9.33 23.37 -8.53
CA VAL A 219 10.50 23.92 -9.25
C VAL A 219 10.01 24.68 -10.48
N GLU A 220 10.36 25.95 -10.64
CA GLU A 220 9.90 26.78 -11.76
C GLU A 220 11.01 27.01 -12.80
N PRO A 221 10.86 26.52 -14.04
CA PRO A 221 11.77 26.87 -15.13
C PRO A 221 11.72 28.37 -15.48
N LYS A 222 12.90 28.98 -15.68
CA LYS A 222 13.06 30.39 -16.09
C LYS A 222 13.34 30.55 -17.57
N ARG A 223 13.93 29.54 -18.21
CA ARG A 223 14.17 29.54 -19.67
C ARG A 223 13.15 28.64 -20.35
N CYS A 224 12.77 29.00 -21.56
CA CYS A 224 11.89 28.18 -22.37
C CYS A 224 12.55 26.86 -22.80
N GLY A 225 11.76 25.94 -23.33
CA GLY A 225 12.22 24.66 -23.86
C GLY A 225 12.13 23.51 -22.85
N ARG A 226 12.58 22.34 -23.30
CA ARG A 226 12.51 21.09 -22.55
C ARG A 226 13.56 21.01 -21.44
N TYR A 227 13.15 20.49 -20.30
CA TYR A 227 14.00 20.12 -19.17
C TYR A 227 13.87 18.62 -18.95
N ASP A 228 14.99 17.91 -18.99
CA ASP A 228 15.04 16.48 -18.72
C ASP A 228 15.16 16.27 -17.20
N VAL A 229 14.39 15.31 -16.70
CA VAL A 229 14.28 15.01 -15.28
C VAL A 229 14.70 13.56 -15.05
N GLU A 230 15.59 13.36 -14.11
CA GLU A 230 16.05 12.06 -13.68
C GLU A 230 15.82 11.88 -12.19
N VAL A 231 15.25 10.74 -11.81
CA VAL A 231 15.08 10.33 -10.42
C VAL A 231 15.87 9.05 -10.20
N VAL A 232 16.72 9.05 -9.19
CA VAL A 232 17.45 7.87 -8.73
C VAL A 232 17.02 7.56 -7.29
N VAL A 233 16.55 6.34 -7.07
CA VAL A 233 16.18 5.84 -5.75
C VAL A 233 17.15 4.74 -5.34
N SER A 234 17.74 4.85 -4.16
CA SER A 234 18.40 3.75 -3.46
C SER A 234 17.62 3.43 -2.20
N SER A 235 17.28 2.16 -1.96
CA SER A 235 16.55 1.74 -0.77
C SER A 235 17.04 0.37 -0.32
N GLY A 236 17.86 0.33 0.73
CA GLY A 236 18.62 -0.87 1.08
C GLY A 236 19.51 -1.31 -0.09
N ASN A 237 19.34 -2.55 -0.55
CA ASN A 237 20.09 -3.09 -1.70
C ASN A 237 19.45 -2.81 -3.06
N TYR A 238 18.30 -2.14 -3.10
CA TYR A 238 17.63 -1.79 -4.35
C TYR A 238 18.13 -0.46 -4.90
N THR A 239 18.36 -0.38 -6.20
CA THR A 239 18.56 0.87 -6.94
C THR A 239 17.61 0.92 -8.13
N GLY A 240 16.84 1.99 -8.25
CA GLY A 240 15.92 2.26 -9.34
C GLY A 240 16.19 3.61 -9.98
N ARG A 241 15.89 3.73 -11.27
CA ARG A 241 16.02 4.98 -12.02
C ARG A 241 14.77 5.22 -12.84
N TRP A 242 14.36 6.47 -12.91
CA TRP A 242 13.30 6.95 -13.78
C TRP A 242 13.78 8.19 -14.52
N SER A 243 13.40 8.31 -15.78
CA SER A 243 13.71 9.48 -16.60
C SER A 243 12.43 9.96 -17.27
N GLY A 244 12.27 11.27 -17.32
CA GLY A 244 11.18 11.94 -18.02
C GLY A 244 11.58 13.37 -18.39
N SER A 245 10.60 14.18 -18.77
CA SER A 245 10.85 15.57 -19.13
C SER A 245 9.65 16.45 -18.87
N VAL A 246 9.91 17.75 -18.67
CA VAL A 246 8.89 18.78 -18.59
C VAL A 246 9.19 19.89 -19.58
N GLU A 247 8.16 20.46 -20.18
CA GLU A 247 8.29 21.59 -21.09
C GLU A 247 8.12 22.90 -20.30
N ALA A 248 9.06 23.84 -20.40
CA ALA A 248 8.92 25.10 -19.67
C ALA A 248 7.77 25.95 -20.21
N LYS A 249 6.93 26.45 -19.30
CA LYS A 249 5.85 27.41 -19.59
C LYS A 249 6.37 28.86 -19.70
N VAL A 250 7.57 29.03 -20.24
CA VAL A 250 8.19 30.33 -20.52
C VAL A 250 8.21 30.52 -22.03
N PRO A 251 7.71 31.66 -22.57
CA PRO A 251 7.81 31.93 -24.01
C PRO A 251 9.27 32.00 -24.46
N CYS A 252 9.62 31.37 -25.58
CA CYS A 252 10.95 31.52 -26.16
C CYS A 252 11.09 32.89 -26.84
N THR A 253 11.87 33.80 -26.23
CA THR A 253 12.35 35.01 -26.90
C THR A 253 13.60 34.69 -27.72
N THR A 254 13.46 34.50 -29.03
CA THR A 254 14.60 34.48 -29.96
C THR A 254 15.25 35.86 -30.00
N THR A 255 16.37 36.03 -29.30
CA THR A 255 17.24 37.21 -29.45
C THR A 255 18.48 36.76 -30.21
N GLY A 256 18.56 37.16 -31.48
CA GLY A 256 19.66 36.86 -32.38
C GLY A 256 19.49 37.67 -33.65
N THR A 257 20.02 38.88 -33.64
CA THR A 257 20.11 39.77 -34.80
C THR A 257 20.93 39.09 -35.89
N ILE A 258 20.28 38.67 -36.96
CA ILE A 258 20.92 38.55 -38.27
C ILE A 258 20.12 39.47 -39.19
N THR A 259 20.80 40.45 -39.76
CA THR A 259 20.25 41.41 -40.72
C THR A 259 19.71 40.65 -41.93
N ALA A 260 18.41 40.38 -41.93
CA ALA A 260 17.64 40.14 -43.13
C ALA A 260 16.48 41.13 -43.07
N THR A 261 16.49 42.08 -44.01
CA THR A 261 15.45 43.08 -44.19
C THR A 261 14.14 42.37 -44.51
N ALA A 262 13.34 42.09 -43.49
CA ALA A 262 11.96 41.69 -43.63
C ALA A 262 11.11 42.71 -42.89
N THR A 263 10.46 43.56 -43.68
CA THR A 263 9.38 44.44 -43.24
C THR A 263 8.27 43.58 -42.66
N VAL A 264 8.21 43.41 -41.34
CA VAL A 264 7.05 42.81 -40.68
C VAL A 264 6.10 43.92 -40.27
N THR A 265 5.15 44.19 -41.14
CA THR A 265 3.87 44.79 -40.78
C THR A 265 3.20 43.88 -39.75
N PRO A 266 2.69 44.40 -38.62
CA PRO A 266 1.99 43.58 -37.64
C PRO A 266 0.72 43.05 -38.29
N THR A 267 0.75 41.79 -38.72
CA THR A 267 -0.44 41.10 -39.16
C THR A 267 -0.93 40.29 -37.97
N THR A 268 -2.00 40.79 -37.36
CA THR A 268 -2.98 40.00 -36.62
C THR A 268 -3.40 38.82 -37.48
N THR A 269 -2.62 37.74 -37.47
CA THR A 269 -2.93 36.50 -38.17
C THR A 269 -3.44 35.54 -37.13
N THR A 270 -4.72 35.22 -37.25
CA THR A 270 -5.41 34.17 -36.52
C THR A 270 -4.55 32.90 -36.54
N PRO A 271 -4.25 32.26 -35.39
CA PRO A 271 -3.42 31.08 -35.35
C PRO A 271 -3.98 29.99 -36.27
N PRO A 272 -3.11 29.30 -37.05
CA PRO A 272 -3.55 28.28 -38.00
C PRO A 272 -4.31 27.17 -37.29
N LEU A 273 -5.41 26.72 -37.90
CA LEU A 273 -6.31 25.71 -37.34
C LEU A 273 -6.20 24.41 -38.12
N VAL A 274 -6.44 23.30 -37.44
CA VAL A 274 -6.76 22.00 -38.04
C VAL A 274 -8.11 21.52 -37.54
N ARG A 275 -8.82 20.77 -38.38
CA ARG A 275 -10.06 20.11 -37.98
C ARG A 275 -9.77 18.68 -37.57
N ILE A 276 -10.19 18.32 -36.37
CA ILE A 276 -10.04 16.99 -35.80
C ILE A 276 -11.39 16.31 -35.76
N VAL A 277 -11.42 15.07 -36.24
CA VAL A 277 -12.57 14.18 -36.17
C VAL A 277 -12.24 13.12 -35.12
N VAL A 278 -13.03 13.02 -34.06
CA VAL A 278 -12.95 11.87 -33.14
C VAL A 278 -14.10 10.94 -33.48
N SER A 279 -13.79 9.69 -33.75
CA SER A 279 -14.75 8.67 -34.19
C SER A 279 -14.61 7.38 -33.38
N GLY A 280 -15.52 6.42 -33.56
CA GLY A 280 -15.49 5.13 -32.87
C GLY A 280 -16.30 5.10 -31.57
N ASP A 281 -15.77 4.41 -30.56
CA ASP A 281 -16.49 4.14 -29.31
C ASP A 281 -16.55 5.36 -28.37
N TYR A 282 -17.41 5.28 -27.36
CA TYR A 282 -17.57 6.35 -26.39
C TYR A 282 -16.53 6.27 -25.28
N ALA A 283 -15.66 7.27 -25.15
CA ALA A 283 -14.77 7.47 -24.00
C ALA A 283 -14.51 8.97 -23.79
N THR A 284 -13.95 9.34 -22.64
CA THR A 284 -13.42 10.71 -22.44
C THR A 284 -11.99 10.75 -22.91
N TRP A 285 -11.65 11.74 -23.72
CA TRP A 285 -10.36 11.84 -24.38
C TRP A 285 -9.85 13.28 -24.35
N ARG A 286 -8.56 13.43 -24.65
CA ARG A 286 -7.88 14.72 -24.75
C ARG A 286 -6.91 14.69 -25.93
N ILE A 287 -6.91 15.76 -26.72
CA ILE A 287 -5.98 15.96 -27.83
C ILE A 287 -5.27 17.29 -27.65
N LYS A 288 -3.95 17.27 -27.67
CA LYS A 288 -3.09 18.44 -27.44
C LYS A 288 -2.25 18.73 -28.67
N SER A 289 -2.12 20.01 -29.01
CA SER A 289 -1.07 20.53 -29.89
C SER A 289 0.03 21.19 -29.05
N SER A 290 1.01 21.81 -29.70
CA SER A 290 2.01 22.63 -29.02
C SER A 290 1.45 23.91 -28.35
N VAL A 291 0.24 24.35 -28.71
CA VAL A 291 -0.34 25.64 -28.27
C VAL A 291 -1.80 25.59 -27.82
N ASP A 292 -2.48 24.46 -27.98
CA ASP A 292 -3.91 24.31 -27.69
C ASP A 292 -4.21 22.92 -27.14
N GLU A 293 -5.26 22.83 -26.34
CA GLU A 293 -5.75 21.57 -25.79
C GLU A 293 -7.26 21.52 -25.95
N ILE A 294 -7.75 20.41 -26.51
CA ILE A 294 -9.16 20.11 -26.56
C ILE A 294 -9.43 18.80 -25.80
N SER A 295 -10.55 18.77 -25.10
CA SER A 295 -11.05 17.57 -24.42
C SER A 295 -12.51 17.37 -24.76
N GLY A 296 -12.94 16.12 -24.88
CA GLY A 296 -14.31 15.78 -25.19
C GLY A 296 -14.70 14.40 -24.69
N SER A 297 -15.97 14.07 -24.87
CA SER A 297 -16.50 12.73 -24.64
C SER A 297 -17.26 12.26 -25.88
N GLY A 298 -16.98 11.04 -26.33
CA GLY A 298 -17.58 10.46 -27.52
C GLY A 298 -17.03 11.02 -28.83
N VAL A 299 -17.86 10.99 -29.87
CA VAL A 299 -17.49 11.31 -31.26
C VAL A 299 -17.88 12.74 -31.63
N GLY A 300 -17.15 13.35 -32.56
CA GLY A 300 -17.47 14.69 -33.04
C GLY A 300 -16.35 15.36 -33.83
N ASN A 301 -16.47 16.68 -33.98
CA ASN A 301 -15.51 17.50 -34.72
C ASN A 301 -15.08 18.70 -33.88
N TRP A 302 -13.79 18.99 -33.86
CA TRP A 302 -13.22 20.13 -33.16
C TRP A 302 -12.17 20.82 -34.02
N ASN A 303 -11.95 22.10 -33.76
CA ASN A 303 -10.81 22.82 -34.32
C ASN A 303 -9.75 22.97 -33.25
N VAL A 304 -8.50 22.67 -33.60
CA VAL A 304 -7.34 22.79 -32.72
C VAL A 304 -6.39 23.82 -33.32
N ARG A 305 -5.94 24.78 -32.51
CA ARG A 305 -4.91 25.74 -32.93
C ARG A 305 -3.54 25.07 -32.94
N LEU A 306 -2.77 25.37 -33.98
CA LEU A 306 -1.41 24.88 -34.16
C LEU A 306 -0.39 25.97 -33.82
N GLY A 307 0.79 25.55 -33.35
CA GLY A 307 1.92 26.44 -33.10
C GLY A 307 2.62 26.94 -34.37
N GLY A 308 2.26 26.40 -35.54
CA GLY A 308 2.81 26.77 -36.85
C GLY A 308 2.01 26.16 -38.02
N THR A 309 2.56 26.21 -39.23
CA THR A 309 1.95 25.58 -40.42
C THR A 309 1.90 24.05 -40.32
N THR A 310 2.75 23.45 -39.47
CA THR A 310 2.70 22.04 -39.07
C THR A 310 2.87 21.92 -37.56
N ASP A 311 2.29 20.87 -36.97
CA ASP A 311 2.40 20.56 -35.53
C ASP A 311 2.29 19.04 -35.30
N VAL A 312 2.52 18.57 -34.07
CA VAL A 312 2.25 17.19 -33.66
C VAL A 312 1.12 17.20 -32.65
N LEU A 313 0.06 16.46 -32.95
CA LEU A 313 -1.04 16.24 -32.02
C LEU A 313 -0.80 14.98 -31.21
N TYR A 314 -1.03 15.05 -29.91
CA TYR A 314 -1.02 13.92 -28.99
C TYR A 314 -2.42 13.66 -28.47
N ALA A 315 -2.87 12.41 -28.55
CA ALA A 315 -4.19 11.98 -28.15
C ALA A 315 -4.11 10.92 -27.04
N GLU A 316 -4.91 11.09 -26.00
CA GLU A 316 -5.01 10.15 -24.88
C GLU A 316 -6.46 9.93 -24.45
N ILE A 317 -6.74 8.74 -23.91
CA ILE A 317 -7.98 8.46 -23.19
C ILE A 317 -7.82 8.95 -21.75
N VAL A 318 -8.65 9.90 -21.35
CA VAL A 318 -8.67 10.46 -19.99
C VAL A 318 -9.50 9.60 -19.05
N LYS A 319 -10.60 9.02 -19.55
CA LYS A 319 -11.49 8.17 -18.75
C LYS A 319 -12.18 7.13 -19.61
N ASN A 320 -12.09 5.87 -19.18
CA ASN A 320 -12.82 4.75 -19.76
C ASN A 320 -14.26 4.68 -19.24
N PRO A 321 -15.22 4.23 -20.05
CA PRO A 321 -16.54 3.80 -19.56
C PRO A 321 -16.40 2.64 -18.56
N TYR A 322 -17.36 2.54 -17.64
CA TYR A 322 -17.38 1.47 -16.65
C TYR A 322 -17.42 0.09 -17.33
N GLY A 323 -16.47 -0.78 -16.99
CA GLY A 323 -16.39 -2.14 -17.54
C GLY A 323 -15.74 -2.23 -18.93
N TYR A 324 -15.12 -1.14 -19.41
CA TYR A 324 -14.39 -1.11 -20.67
C TYR A 324 -12.98 -0.57 -20.49
N VAL A 325 -12.07 -0.96 -21.37
CA VAL A 325 -10.76 -0.33 -21.56
C VAL A 325 -10.69 0.18 -22.99
N CYS A 326 -10.34 1.44 -23.16
CA CYS A 326 -10.35 2.12 -24.44
C CYS A 326 -8.95 2.58 -24.84
N THR A 327 -8.73 2.63 -26.15
CA THR A 327 -7.54 3.19 -26.79
C THR A 327 -7.96 4.21 -27.83
N ILE A 328 -7.13 5.23 -28.07
CA ILE A 328 -7.30 6.20 -29.15
C ILE A 328 -6.14 6.07 -30.14
N ASN A 329 -6.46 5.96 -31.43
CA ASN A 329 -5.47 5.76 -32.48
C ASN A 329 -5.74 6.71 -33.67
N PRO A 330 -4.72 7.44 -34.16
CA PRO A 330 -3.33 7.46 -33.68
C PRO A 330 -3.17 8.15 -32.31
N ALA A 331 -2.22 7.70 -31.48
CA ALA A 331 -1.92 8.37 -30.20
C ALA A 331 -1.03 9.62 -30.40
N SER A 332 -0.31 9.69 -31.51
CA SER A 332 0.38 10.89 -31.97
C SER A 332 0.35 10.99 -33.49
N LEU A 333 0.19 12.20 -34.01
CA LEU A 333 0.10 12.43 -35.46
C LEU A 333 0.65 13.81 -35.83
N GLN A 334 1.54 13.85 -36.82
CA GLN A 334 1.97 15.11 -37.41
C GLN A 334 0.89 15.66 -38.34
N VAL A 335 0.53 16.92 -38.15
CA VAL A 335 -0.58 17.59 -38.85
C VAL A 335 -0.11 18.87 -39.54
N THR A 336 -0.84 19.30 -40.56
CA THR A 336 -0.61 20.53 -41.33
C THR A 336 -1.87 21.39 -41.29
N ALA A 337 -1.69 22.71 -41.16
CA ALA A 337 -2.77 23.68 -41.09
C ALA A 337 -3.76 23.55 -42.27
N GLY A 338 -5.06 23.65 -41.98
CA GLY A 338 -6.15 23.45 -42.96
C GLY A 338 -6.50 21.99 -43.24
N GLY A 339 -5.73 21.02 -42.72
CA GLY A 339 -6.02 19.59 -42.84
C GLY A 339 -7.16 19.10 -41.94
N VAL A 340 -7.69 17.93 -42.28
CA VAL A 340 -8.67 17.18 -41.48
C VAL A 340 -8.04 15.86 -41.06
N TYR A 341 -8.01 15.58 -39.76
CA TYR A 341 -7.36 14.39 -39.20
C TYR A 341 -8.30 13.62 -38.28
N GLU A 342 -8.26 12.29 -38.35
CA GLU A 342 -9.15 11.41 -37.61
C GLU A 342 -8.42 10.67 -36.48
N PHE A 343 -9.06 10.64 -35.30
CA PHE A 343 -8.66 9.86 -34.14
C PHE A 343 -9.78 8.90 -33.79
N ARG A 344 -9.52 7.60 -33.90
CA ARG A 344 -10.50 6.55 -33.65
C ARG A 344 -10.35 5.98 -32.25
N ILE A 345 -11.42 6.01 -31.48
CA ILE A 345 -11.53 5.36 -30.17
C ILE A 345 -12.02 3.92 -30.38
N THR A 346 -11.40 2.98 -29.67
CA THR A 346 -11.81 1.57 -29.64
C THR A 346 -11.81 1.09 -28.20
N CYS A 347 -12.94 0.55 -27.75
CA CYS A 347 -13.16 0.08 -26.39
C CYS A 347 -13.39 -1.43 -26.39
N ALA A 348 -12.66 -2.15 -25.54
CA ALA A 348 -12.85 -3.57 -25.30
C ALA A 348 -13.50 -3.79 -23.93
N ARG A 349 -14.45 -4.73 -23.85
CA ARG A 349 -15.10 -5.09 -22.59
C ARG A 349 -14.10 -5.77 -21.67
N ILE A 350 -14.04 -5.33 -20.42
CA ILE A 350 -13.24 -5.95 -19.37
C ILE A 350 -13.89 -7.28 -18.99
N GLN A 351 -13.13 -8.37 -19.07
CA GLN A 351 -13.61 -9.70 -18.72
C GLN A 351 -13.86 -9.81 -17.21
N PRO A 352 -14.94 -10.46 -16.77
CA PRO A 352 -15.20 -10.65 -15.35
C PRO A 352 -14.15 -11.55 -14.70
N VAL A 353 -14.03 -11.46 -13.38
CA VAL A 353 -13.28 -12.42 -12.56
C VAL A 353 -14.25 -13.46 -12.03
N THR A 354 -14.00 -14.74 -12.27
CA THR A 354 -14.82 -15.81 -11.67
C THR A 354 -14.28 -16.21 -10.31
N VAL A 355 -15.11 -16.13 -9.28
CA VAL A 355 -14.80 -16.55 -7.92
C VAL A 355 -15.57 -17.81 -7.61
N THR A 356 -14.87 -18.86 -7.16
CA THR A 356 -15.45 -20.14 -6.75
C THR A 356 -15.08 -20.42 -5.30
N VAL A 357 -16.07 -20.85 -4.51
CA VAL A 357 -15.85 -21.41 -3.16
C VAL A 357 -16.30 -22.88 -3.20
N LYS A 358 -15.38 -23.79 -2.91
CA LYS A 358 -15.62 -25.21 -2.67
C LYS A 358 -15.72 -25.45 -1.17
N ASP A 359 -16.94 -25.62 -0.71
CA ASP A 359 -17.26 -25.90 0.68
C ASP A 359 -18.13 -27.16 0.77
N PRO A 360 -17.52 -28.34 0.96
CA PRO A 360 -18.24 -29.58 1.19
C PRO A 360 -18.81 -29.68 2.62
N PHE A 361 -18.43 -28.78 3.52
CA PHE A 361 -18.80 -28.80 4.94
C PHE A 361 -20.04 -27.97 5.25
N GLY A 362 -20.48 -27.13 4.31
CA GLY A 362 -21.68 -26.30 4.45
C GLY A 362 -21.54 -25.24 5.53
N VAL A 363 -20.34 -24.74 5.76
CA VAL A 363 -20.05 -23.72 6.77
C VAL A 363 -20.25 -22.32 6.21
N TRP A 364 -20.47 -21.35 7.09
CA TRP A 364 -20.60 -19.96 6.68
C TRP A 364 -19.24 -19.35 6.35
N TRP A 365 -19.12 -18.78 5.16
CA TRP A 365 -17.93 -18.10 4.68
C TRP A 365 -18.27 -16.69 4.17
N LYS A 366 -17.26 -15.82 4.16
CA LYS A 366 -17.31 -14.47 3.60
C LYS A 366 -16.12 -14.26 2.69
N VAL A 367 -16.39 -13.82 1.47
CA VAL A 367 -15.40 -13.39 0.50
C VAL A 367 -15.59 -11.89 0.25
N ALA A 368 -14.55 -11.09 0.45
CA ALA A 368 -14.55 -9.65 0.18
C ALA A 368 -13.54 -9.33 -0.92
N TRP A 369 -13.83 -8.29 -1.71
CA TRP A 369 -12.93 -7.83 -2.77
C TRP A 369 -12.79 -6.31 -2.81
N SER A 370 -11.65 -5.86 -3.31
CA SER A 370 -11.26 -4.44 -3.44
C SER A 370 -10.28 -4.24 -4.59
N GLY A 371 -10.00 -3.00 -4.98
CA GLY A 371 -9.14 -2.68 -6.13
C GLY A 371 -9.99 -2.23 -7.32
N SER A 372 -9.93 -2.95 -8.43
CA SER A 372 -10.71 -2.63 -9.64
C SER A 372 -12.23 -2.80 -9.50
N ALA A 373 -12.70 -3.46 -8.44
CA ALA A 373 -14.08 -3.43 -7.96
C ALA A 373 -14.08 -3.57 -6.44
N SER A 374 -15.20 -3.25 -5.78
CA SER A 374 -15.37 -3.44 -4.34
C SER A 374 -16.69 -4.13 -4.01
N GLY A 375 -16.70 -4.91 -2.94
CA GLY A 375 -17.89 -5.62 -2.48
C GLY A 375 -17.57 -6.79 -1.58
N GLU A 376 -18.62 -7.45 -1.10
CA GLU A 376 -18.51 -8.65 -0.31
C GLU A 376 -19.66 -9.62 -0.60
N ARG A 377 -19.40 -10.90 -0.39
CA ARG A 377 -20.39 -11.97 -0.46
C ARG A 377 -20.25 -12.88 0.74
N VAL A 378 -21.37 -13.11 1.42
CA VAL A 378 -21.50 -14.12 2.47
C VAL A 378 -22.31 -15.27 1.92
N GLY A 379 -21.89 -16.50 2.21
CA GLY A 379 -22.55 -17.71 1.74
C GLY A 379 -22.32 -18.91 2.66
N SER A 380 -22.98 -20.02 2.34
CA SER A 380 -22.72 -21.33 2.93
C SER A 380 -22.77 -22.40 1.85
N GLY A 381 -21.95 -23.45 1.99
CA GLY A 381 -21.80 -24.46 0.94
C GLY A 381 -21.05 -23.93 -0.28
N SER A 382 -20.94 -24.77 -1.31
CA SER A 382 -20.18 -24.44 -2.51
C SER A 382 -20.94 -23.44 -3.41
N GLY A 383 -20.22 -22.56 -4.09
CA GLY A 383 -20.82 -21.59 -5.01
C GLY A 383 -19.80 -20.91 -5.92
N ALA A 384 -20.28 -20.38 -7.05
CA ALA A 384 -19.49 -19.59 -7.98
C ALA A 384 -20.23 -18.31 -8.37
N TRP A 385 -19.48 -17.25 -8.69
CA TRP A 385 -20.02 -16.00 -9.23
C TRP A 385 -18.96 -15.21 -9.97
N GLU A 386 -19.42 -14.19 -10.69
CA GLU A 386 -18.59 -13.24 -11.38
C GLU A 386 -18.52 -11.92 -10.62
N VAL A 387 -17.32 -11.34 -10.57
CA VAL A 387 -17.08 -9.97 -10.14
C VAL A 387 -16.67 -9.17 -11.36
N GLN A 388 -17.45 -8.15 -11.71
CA GLN A 388 -17.17 -7.27 -12.85
C GLN A 388 -16.24 -6.13 -12.41
N PRO A 389 -14.98 -6.07 -12.90
CA PRO A 389 -14.08 -4.98 -12.62
C PRO A 389 -14.52 -3.72 -13.38
N GLY A 390 -14.38 -2.55 -12.74
CA GLY A 390 -14.60 -1.26 -13.37
C GLY A 390 -13.41 -0.80 -14.22
N GLU A 391 -12.21 -1.31 -13.91
CA GLU A 391 -10.94 -0.98 -14.57
C GLU A 391 -10.11 -2.23 -14.85
N ASN A 392 -9.21 -2.15 -15.83
CA ASN A 392 -8.28 -3.24 -16.17
C ASN A 392 -7.09 -3.31 -15.18
N SER A 393 -7.41 -3.42 -13.89
CA SER A 393 -6.50 -3.34 -12.75
C SER A 393 -6.71 -4.54 -11.82
N PRO A 394 -5.73 -4.90 -10.96
CA PRO A 394 -5.85 -6.05 -10.08
C PRO A 394 -7.01 -5.93 -9.08
N LEU A 395 -7.66 -7.06 -8.84
CA LEU A 395 -8.69 -7.28 -7.84
C LEU A 395 -8.07 -8.05 -6.67
N TYR A 396 -8.13 -7.47 -5.48
CA TYR A 396 -7.65 -8.05 -4.23
C TYR A 396 -8.82 -8.73 -3.54
N ILE A 397 -8.77 -10.05 -3.39
CA ILE A 397 -9.83 -10.86 -2.80
C ILE A 397 -9.34 -11.45 -1.48
N SER A 398 -10.16 -11.38 -0.44
CA SER A 398 -9.94 -12.05 0.85
C SER A 398 -11.11 -12.98 1.17
N ALA A 399 -10.81 -14.10 1.82
CA ALA A 399 -11.79 -15.12 2.16
C ALA A 399 -11.59 -15.58 3.61
N GLN A 400 -12.69 -15.74 4.35
CA GLN A 400 -12.67 -16.22 5.73
C GLN A 400 -13.91 -17.07 6.05
N VAL A 401 -13.78 -17.99 7.00
CA VAL A 401 -14.92 -18.70 7.61
C VAL A 401 -15.47 -17.83 8.73
N VAL A 402 -16.78 -17.57 8.75
CA VAL A 402 -17.42 -16.59 9.66
C VAL A 402 -18.19 -17.27 10.79
N ASN A 403 -18.58 -18.53 10.64
CA ASN A 403 -19.28 -19.26 11.70
C ASN A 403 -19.24 -20.79 11.48
N PRO A 404 -18.20 -21.49 11.97
CA PRO A 404 -18.11 -22.94 11.82
C PRO A 404 -18.97 -23.67 12.87
N LEU A 405 -20.29 -23.45 12.88
CA LEU A 405 -21.21 -23.92 13.93
C LEU A 405 -21.01 -25.41 14.32
N LYS A 406 -20.76 -26.29 13.34
CA LYS A 406 -20.58 -27.74 13.54
C LYS A 406 -19.15 -28.20 13.77
N TYR A 407 -18.15 -27.36 13.49
CA TYR A 407 -16.74 -27.77 13.42
C TYR A 407 -15.87 -26.87 14.30
N THR A 408 -14.72 -27.37 14.74
CA THR A 408 -13.87 -26.62 15.68
C THR A 408 -12.78 -25.83 14.97
N ASP A 409 -12.22 -26.35 13.88
CA ASP A 409 -11.10 -25.74 13.17
C ASP A 409 -11.36 -25.76 11.65
N CYS A 410 -12.15 -24.81 11.15
CA CYS A 410 -12.37 -24.61 9.72
C CYS A 410 -11.45 -23.51 9.18
N ILE A 411 -10.80 -23.80 8.07
CA ILE A 411 -9.98 -22.86 7.31
C ILE A 411 -10.49 -22.77 5.88
N ILE A 412 -10.27 -21.61 5.26
CA ILE A 412 -10.48 -21.41 3.83
C ILE A 412 -9.14 -21.07 3.19
N SER A 413 -8.79 -21.77 2.11
CA SER A 413 -7.50 -21.66 1.44
C SER A 413 -7.68 -21.45 -0.07
N PRO A 414 -7.02 -20.46 -0.68
CA PRO A 414 -6.21 -19.44 -0.02
C PRO A 414 -7.07 -18.49 0.84
N SER A 415 -6.52 -17.82 1.85
CA SER A 415 -7.27 -16.80 2.61
C SER A 415 -7.28 -15.44 1.91
N SER A 416 -6.43 -15.26 0.90
CA SER A 416 -6.40 -14.09 0.03
C SER A 416 -5.76 -14.41 -1.32
N ALA A 417 -6.14 -13.65 -2.35
CA ALA A 417 -5.58 -13.77 -3.68
C ALA A 417 -5.61 -12.41 -4.39
N VAL A 418 -4.70 -12.23 -5.36
CA VAL A 418 -4.72 -11.10 -6.30
C VAL A 418 -4.96 -11.68 -7.68
N VAL A 419 -6.00 -11.19 -8.35
CA VAL A 419 -6.40 -11.67 -9.68
C VAL A 419 -6.66 -10.50 -10.63
N PHE A 420 -6.41 -10.73 -11.90
CA PHE A 420 -6.67 -9.77 -12.98
C PHE A 420 -7.98 -10.10 -13.70
N PRO A 421 -8.61 -9.13 -14.36
CA PRO A 421 -9.80 -9.37 -15.18
C PRO A 421 -9.64 -10.56 -16.13
N GLY A 422 -10.67 -11.42 -16.20
CA GLY A 422 -10.65 -12.66 -17.00
C GLY A 422 -9.99 -13.87 -16.33
N GLN A 423 -9.45 -13.72 -15.11
CA GLN A 423 -8.92 -14.84 -14.32
C GLN A 423 -9.97 -15.46 -13.41
N ASN A 424 -9.70 -16.70 -13.00
CA ASN A 424 -10.52 -17.44 -12.06
C ASN A 424 -9.77 -17.63 -10.74
N ILE A 425 -10.47 -17.52 -9.61
CA ILE A 425 -9.96 -17.88 -8.29
C ILE A 425 -10.87 -18.94 -7.66
N GLU A 426 -10.24 -19.90 -6.99
CA GLU A 426 -10.93 -20.93 -6.23
C GLU A 426 -10.47 -20.92 -4.77
N PHE A 427 -11.43 -20.95 -3.88
CA PHE A 427 -11.26 -21.07 -2.43
C PHE A 427 -11.78 -22.42 -1.99
N SER A 428 -10.99 -23.17 -1.22
CA SER A 428 -11.39 -24.45 -0.65
C SER A 428 -11.52 -24.36 0.86
N VAL A 429 -12.67 -24.79 1.38
CA VAL A 429 -12.91 -24.90 2.82
C VAL A 429 -12.49 -26.29 3.30
N ASN A 430 -11.74 -26.33 4.39
CA ASN A 430 -11.37 -27.56 5.07
C ASN A 430 -11.64 -27.43 6.57
N CYS A 431 -12.27 -28.44 7.17
CA CYS A 431 -12.68 -28.44 8.57
C CYS A 431 -12.21 -29.71 9.29
N ALA A 432 -11.70 -29.55 10.52
CA ALA A 432 -11.42 -30.68 11.41
C ALA A 432 -12.69 -31.18 12.12
N SER A 433 -12.82 -32.49 12.29
CA SER A 433 -13.89 -33.10 13.09
C SER A 433 -13.74 -32.70 14.56
N PRO A 434 -14.82 -32.31 15.26
CA PRO A 434 -14.78 -32.05 16.70
C PRO A 434 -14.51 -33.35 17.48
N TYR A 435 -13.73 -33.26 18.56
CA TYR A 435 -13.45 -34.38 19.47
C TYR A 435 -13.47 -33.93 20.94
N VAL A 436 -13.59 -34.88 21.87
CA VAL A 436 -13.46 -34.67 23.32
C VAL A 436 -12.45 -35.67 23.89
N ASN A 437 -11.69 -35.25 24.91
CA ASN A 437 -10.81 -36.17 25.64
C ASN A 437 -11.64 -36.91 26.69
N VAL A 438 -11.53 -38.24 26.72
CA VAL A 438 -12.24 -39.11 27.65
C VAL A 438 -11.22 -39.86 28.50
N VAL A 439 -11.41 -39.79 29.81
CA VAL A 439 -10.66 -40.58 30.79
C VAL A 439 -11.62 -41.59 31.41
N VAL A 440 -11.28 -42.88 31.34
CA VAL A 440 -11.99 -43.93 32.07
C VAL A 440 -11.11 -44.40 33.21
N ILE A 441 -11.63 -44.33 34.43
CA ILE A 441 -10.96 -44.78 35.65
C ILE A 441 -11.60 -46.10 36.08
N ASP A 442 -10.80 -47.15 36.05
CA ASP A 442 -11.20 -48.51 36.42
C ASP A 442 -10.03 -49.25 37.06
N SER A 443 -10.30 -49.87 38.21
CA SER A 443 -9.35 -50.62 39.02
C SER A 443 -9.42 -52.14 38.83
N LEU A 444 -10.44 -52.67 38.13
CA LEU A 444 -10.74 -54.11 38.07
C LEU A 444 -10.77 -54.70 36.65
N GLY A 445 -10.40 -53.92 35.63
CA GLY A 445 -10.28 -54.43 34.26
C GLY A 445 -11.64 -54.73 33.62
N VAL A 446 -12.66 -53.95 33.95
CA VAL A 446 -14.02 -53.99 33.42
C VAL A 446 -14.00 -53.62 31.93
N MET A 447 -14.80 -54.31 31.12
CA MET A 447 -15.04 -53.86 29.74
C MET A 447 -16.15 -52.84 29.70
N TRP A 448 -15.89 -51.72 29.04
CA TRP A 448 -16.80 -50.59 28.94
C TRP A 448 -16.91 -50.11 27.50
N ARG A 449 -17.98 -49.37 27.21
CA ARG A 449 -18.21 -48.72 25.92
C ARG A 449 -18.64 -47.28 26.16
N VAL A 450 -18.06 -46.35 25.41
CA VAL A 450 -18.47 -44.95 25.37
C VAL A 450 -18.92 -44.61 23.94
N LYS A 451 -20.10 -44.03 23.79
CA LYS A 451 -20.70 -43.63 22.51
C LYS A 451 -20.92 -42.13 22.47
N SER A 452 -20.61 -41.51 21.34
CA SER A 452 -21.09 -40.19 20.93
C SER A 452 -22.17 -40.33 19.86
N GLY A 453 -22.73 -39.21 19.38
CA GLY A 453 -23.62 -39.21 18.22
C GLY A 453 -22.92 -39.60 16.90
N LYS A 454 -21.59 -39.76 16.89
CA LYS A 454 -20.79 -40.07 15.69
C LYS A 454 -20.02 -41.40 15.78
N THR A 455 -19.45 -41.71 16.94
CA THR A 455 -18.50 -42.82 17.13
C THR A 455 -18.86 -43.64 18.37
N SER A 456 -18.54 -44.94 18.34
CA SER A 456 -18.65 -45.84 19.49
C SER A 456 -17.31 -46.52 19.72
N THR A 457 -16.78 -46.41 20.95
CA THR A 457 -15.48 -46.98 21.31
C THR A 457 -15.61 -47.89 22.52
N GLU A 458 -14.99 -49.06 22.45
CA GLU A 458 -14.88 -50.02 23.55
C GLU A 458 -13.46 -50.06 24.11
N GLY A 459 -13.35 -50.34 25.41
CA GLY A 459 -12.08 -50.53 26.06
C GLY A 459 -12.20 -51.41 27.30
N ARG A 460 -11.04 -51.70 27.90
CA ARG A 460 -10.92 -52.52 29.11
C ARG A 460 -9.93 -51.86 30.06
N GLY A 461 -10.26 -51.80 31.36
CA GLY A 461 -9.38 -51.14 32.33
C GLY A 461 -9.42 -49.62 32.21
N SER A 462 -8.50 -48.95 32.91
CA SER A 462 -8.35 -47.50 32.80
C SER A 462 -7.80 -47.11 31.42
N ALA A 463 -8.31 -46.01 30.85
CA ALA A 463 -7.88 -45.52 29.54
C ALA A 463 -7.98 -44.00 29.41
N THR A 464 -7.22 -43.43 28.47
CA THR A 464 -7.36 -42.05 28.00
C THR A 464 -7.40 -42.06 26.48
N LEU A 465 -8.44 -41.50 25.89
CA LEU A 465 -8.65 -41.51 24.45
C LEU A 465 -9.42 -40.28 23.97
N GLN A 466 -9.45 -40.08 22.65
CA GLN A 466 -10.26 -39.05 22.01
C GLN A 466 -11.47 -39.69 21.34
N ILE A 467 -12.66 -39.12 21.59
CA ILE A 467 -13.89 -39.53 20.92
C ILE A 467 -14.36 -38.40 20.02
N GLU A 468 -14.57 -38.71 18.73
CA GLU A 468 -15.14 -37.75 17.78
C GLU A 468 -16.61 -37.48 18.11
N LEU A 469 -17.00 -36.22 18.00
CA LEU A 469 -18.34 -35.74 18.29
C LEU A 469 -19.14 -35.53 17.00
N ALA A 470 -20.48 -35.62 17.09
CA ALA A 470 -21.38 -35.27 15.99
C ALA A 470 -21.45 -33.75 15.73
N GLY A 471 -21.06 -32.93 16.70
CA GLY A 471 -21.03 -31.46 16.61
C GLY A 471 -20.11 -30.83 17.65
N ARG A 472 -20.21 -29.50 17.82
CA ARG A 472 -19.43 -28.78 18.86
C ARG A 472 -19.83 -29.16 20.28
N THR A 473 -21.07 -29.58 20.47
CA THR A 473 -21.54 -30.28 21.66
C THR A 473 -22.11 -31.62 21.25
N ASP A 474 -22.04 -32.59 22.16
CA ASP A 474 -22.60 -33.93 21.97
C ASP A 474 -22.92 -34.53 23.34
N VAL A 475 -23.73 -35.58 23.36
CA VAL A 475 -24.01 -36.35 24.56
C VAL A 475 -23.23 -37.65 24.49
N LEU A 476 -22.27 -37.81 25.41
CA LEU A 476 -21.60 -39.09 25.59
C LEU A 476 -22.43 -39.99 26.50
N THR A 477 -22.65 -41.23 26.06
CA THR A 477 -23.22 -42.29 26.89
C THR A 477 -22.17 -43.35 27.18
N ALA A 478 -22.15 -43.86 28.42
CA ALA A 478 -21.18 -44.84 28.86
C ALA A 478 -21.89 -46.03 29.51
N GLU A 479 -21.47 -47.24 29.16
CA GLU A 479 -22.03 -48.49 29.67
C GLU A 479 -20.95 -49.52 30.01
N VAL A 480 -21.22 -50.35 31.02
CA VAL A 480 -20.42 -51.54 31.30
C VAL A 480 -20.89 -52.63 30.33
N VAL A 481 -19.97 -53.12 29.50
CA VAL A 481 -20.24 -54.18 28.52
C VAL A 481 -20.08 -55.55 29.15
N GLN A 482 -19.08 -55.73 30.02
CA GLN A 482 -18.82 -57.00 30.68
C GLN A 482 -18.23 -56.79 32.09
N ASN A 483 -18.87 -57.40 33.09
CA ASN A 483 -18.39 -57.42 34.47
C ASN A 483 -17.27 -58.47 34.69
N PRO A 484 -16.28 -58.19 35.55
CA PRO A 484 -15.32 -59.19 36.02
C PRO A 484 -16.01 -60.29 36.83
N PRO A 485 -15.46 -61.53 36.87
CA PRO A 485 -16.04 -62.62 37.65
C PRO A 485 -16.19 -62.27 39.13
N GLY A 486 -17.39 -62.48 39.69
CA GLY A 486 -17.68 -62.22 41.11
C GLY A 486 -17.97 -60.77 41.46
N TYR A 487 -18.03 -59.86 40.48
CA TYR A 487 -18.34 -58.45 40.68
C TYR A 487 -19.52 -58.00 39.83
N MET A 488 -20.21 -56.96 40.29
CA MET A 488 -21.18 -56.20 39.52
C MET A 488 -20.74 -54.73 39.55
N CYS A 489 -20.53 -54.16 38.37
CA CYS A 489 -19.94 -52.84 38.19
C CYS A 489 -20.93 -51.86 37.56
N GLU A 490 -20.78 -50.58 37.90
CA GLU A 490 -21.50 -49.47 37.30
C GLU A 490 -20.51 -48.39 36.88
N ILE A 491 -20.81 -47.70 35.77
CA ILE A 491 -20.05 -46.57 35.26
C ILE A 491 -20.83 -45.28 35.52
N SER A 492 -20.13 -44.25 35.99
CA SER A 492 -20.72 -42.94 36.30
C SER A 492 -19.83 -41.79 35.80
N PRO A 493 -20.39 -40.75 35.15
CA PRO A 493 -21.81 -40.64 34.76
C PRO A 493 -22.20 -41.63 33.65
N ARG A 494 -23.48 -42.01 33.55
CA ARG A 494 -23.95 -42.85 32.41
C ARG A 494 -24.20 -42.05 31.14
N SER A 495 -24.47 -40.76 31.29
CA SER A 495 -24.72 -39.82 30.21
C SER A 495 -24.21 -38.45 30.63
N VAL A 496 -23.53 -37.73 29.74
CA VAL A 496 -22.98 -36.41 30.01
C VAL A 496 -22.90 -35.60 28.72
N GLU A 497 -23.38 -34.37 28.78
CA GLU A 497 -23.19 -33.41 27.69
C GLU A 497 -21.76 -32.87 27.74
N VAL A 498 -21.08 -32.90 26.60
CA VAL A 498 -19.70 -32.47 26.48
C VAL A 498 -19.54 -31.48 25.33
N SER A 499 -18.57 -30.59 25.49
CA SER A 499 -18.15 -29.65 24.45
C SER A 499 -16.83 -30.12 23.82
N ALA A 500 -16.67 -29.86 22.53
CA ALA A 500 -15.46 -30.18 21.79
C ALA A 500 -14.21 -29.53 22.42
N LYS A 501 -13.07 -30.22 22.34
CA LYS A 501 -11.80 -29.93 23.03
C LYS A 501 -11.89 -29.96 24.58
N GLY A 502 -13.05 -30.26 25.15
CA GLY A 502 -13.21 -30.50 26.58
C GLY A 502 -12.60 -31.82 27.04
N SER A 503 -12.75 -32.10 28.32
CA SER A 503 -12.37 -33.37 28.93
C SER A 503 -13.49 -33.86 29.83
N VAL A 504 -13.74 -35.17 29.81
CA VAL A 504 -14.69 -35.81 30.72
C VAL A 504 -14.11 -37.08 31.31
N THR A 505 -14.49 -37.38 32.54
CA THR A 505 -14.05 -38.56 33.28
C THR A 505 -15.23 -39.46 33.60
N PHE A 506 -15.11 -40.74 33.25
CA PHE A 506 -16.01 -41.80 33.66
C PHE A 506 -15.32 -42.68 34.70
N THR A 507 -15.99 -42.92 35.82
CA THR A 507 -15.47 -43.75 36.90
C THR A 507 -16.29 -45.04 37.01
N ILE A 508 -15.61 -46.18 37.02
CA ILE A 508 -16.24 -47.48 37.20
C ILE A 508 -16.11 -47.89 38.67
N THR A 509 -17.24 -48.26 39.28
CA THR A 509 -17.32 -48.75 40.66
C THR A 509 -17.92 -50.14 40.67
N CYS A 510 -17.26 -51.10 41.32
CA CYS A 510 -17.71 -52.48 41.40
C CYS A 510 -18.02 -52.91 42.83
N LYS A 511 -19.06 -53.75 42.98
CA LYS A 511 -19.42 -54.42 44.24
C LYS A 511 -19.28 -55.93 44.07
N ALA A 512 -18.65 -56.58 45.03
CA ALA A 512 -18.55 -58.05 45.04
C ALA A 512 -19.95 -58.66 45.23
N LEU A 513 -20.27 -59.68 44.43
CA LEU A 513 -21.50 -60.45 44.59
C LEU A 513 -21.32 -61.41 45.78
N LYS A 514 -22.15 -61.27 46.81
CA LYS A 514 -22.16 -62.23 47.93
C LYS A 514 -22.53 -63.61 47.39
N ARG A 515 -21.63 -64.59 47.53
CA ARG A 515 -21.97 -66.02 47.38
C ARG A 515 -22.96 -66.37 48.50
N TYR A 516 -24.22 -66.53 48.17
CA TYR A 516 -25.10 -67.39 48.97
C TYR A 516 -24.68 -68.82 48.61
N LEU A 517 -23.97 -69.47 49.54
CA LEU A 517 -23.73 -70.91 49.53
C LEU A 517 -25.05 -71.64 49.80
#